data_AF-A0AAD4ZZC4-F1
#
_entry.id   AF-A0AAD4ZZC4-F1
#
_cell.length_a   1.000
_cell.length_b   1.000
_cell.length_c   1.000
_cell.angle_alpha   90.00
_cell.angle_beta   90.00
_cell.angle_gamma   90.00
#
_symmetry.space_group_name_H-M   'P 1'
#
loop_
_entity.id
_entity.type
_entity.pdbx_description
1 polymer ?
#
loop_
_entity_poly.entity_id
_entity_poly.type
_entity_poly.pdbx_seq_one_letter_code
_entity_poly.pdbx_strand_id
1 'polypeptide(L)'
;MCQASQNLNFQLNSTFYQIKSSIHLAFKSPEILLPLKVNHTYCAQFGQEPTAEEVKEERDLLNSIAWPGPLVKGLPVELSSDPAKSYFVIQGPPVQHIGDQLVVNVHMHNFLDQPKKHGGDFLIARLHSPELGAGVAGKVHDHQNGNYTVLFPLLWAGVVHVQITMVHPSEAVVVFKRLQEEQPDRVFFKSMFRSGHISEATVCNLCLPLNEKPLCNYTDPKTKEPWYCYKPQNLSCDTRITHSKGGYTRNITQFDEQFFQRVKIKVSIPASVLGKVTVLPAEKVVTPSTFLAVSLITSAVVAQSSSTSSPPPSPCLTSSRNLTRQSFSLRFHHLILLSVFTLLLFFFTSKTILQTTIRCCLATLSPANTLQSPISFRLHLLHRT
;
A
#
# COMPACT_ATOMS: atom_id res chain seq x y z
N MET A 1 17.57 27.74 -25.62
CA MET A 1 17.98 26.81 -24.54
C MET A 1 16.82 25.90 -24.17
N CYS A 2 16.68 24.73 -24.80
CA CYS A 2 15.70 23.69 -24.42
C CYS A 2 16.22 22.32 -24.87
N GLN A 3 17.19 21.73 -24.15
CA GLN A 3 17.74 20.41 -24.50
C GLN A 3 18.16 19.54 -23.29
N ALA A 4 18.03 20.05 -22.06
CA ALA A 4 18.40 19.30 -20.85
C ALA A 4 17.26 18.43 -20.25
N SER A 5 16.00 18.67 -20.63
CA SER A 5 14.83 18.03 -19.99
C SER A 5 14.51 16.61 -20.48
N GLN A 6 14.96 16.22 -21.68
CA GLN A 6 14.59 14.92 -22.27
C GLN A 6 15.51 13.78 -21.81
N ASN A 7 16.79 14.05 -21.53
CA ASN A 7 17.74 13.00 -21.11
C ASN A 7 17.45 12.42 -19.72
N LEU A 8 17.01 13.24 -18.75
CA LEU A 8 16.70 12.74 -17.39
C LEU A 8 15.56 11.71 -17.39
N ASN A 9 14.52 11.93 -18.19
CA ASN A 9 13.39 11.00 -18.31
C ASN A 9 13.79 9.66 -18.95
N PHE A 10 14.71 9.69 -19.91
CA PHE A 10 15.20 8.45 -20.53
C PHE A 10 16.09 7.64 -19.57
N GLN A 11 16.96 8.31 -18.80
CA GLN A 11 17.79 7.66 -17.78
C GLN A 11 16.98 7.06 -16.63
N LEU A 12 15.92 7.73 -16.15
CA LEU A 12 15.02 7.22 -15.12
C LEU A 12 14.20 6.01 -15.59
N ASN A 13 13.67 6.04 -16.82
CA ASN A 13 12.98 4.88 -17.37
C ASN A 13 13.94 3.70 -17.59
N SER A 14 15.14 3.95 -18.12
CA SER A 14 16.16 2.92 -18.35
C SER A 14 16.55 2.18 -17.07
N THR A 15 16.78 2.89 -15.96
CA THR A 15 17.14 2.25 -14.69
C THR A 15 15.97 1.48 -14.08
N PHE A 16 14.73 1.96 -14.22
CA PHE A 16 13.55 1.24 -13.76
C PHE A 16 13.32 -0.08 -14.52
N TYR A 17 13.53 -0.10 -15.84
CA TYR A 17 13.47 -1.31 -16.66
C TYR A 17 14.59 -2.31 -16.31
N GLN A 18 15.82 -1.83 -16.07
CA GLN A 18 16.95 -2.66 -15.63
C GLN A 18 16.63 -3.35 -14.30
N ILE A 19 16.18 -2.60 -13.27
CA ILE A 19 15.78 -3.15 -11.96
C ILE A 19 14.64 -4.18 -12.11
N LYS A 20 13.63 -3.89 -12.95
CA LYS A 20 12.53 -4.82 -13.24
C LYS A 20 13.03 -6.12 -13.87
N SER A 21 14.03 -6.07 -14.75
CA SER A 21 14.63 -7.26 -15.36
C SER A 21 15.46 -8.10 -14.38
N SER A 22 16.23 -7.47 -13.47
CA SER A 22 17.03 -8.17 -12.48
C SER A 22 16.19 -8.93 -11.45
N ILE A 23 15.03 -8.38 -11.05
CA ILE A 23 14.08 -9.07 -10.16
C ILE A 23 13.45 -10.29 -10.85
N HIS A 24 13.23 -10.23 -12.16
CA HIS A 24 12.53 -11.30 -12.90
C HIS A 24 13.42 -12.52 -13.16
N LEU A 25 14.74 -12.34 -13.28
CA LEU A 25 15.71 -13.41 -13.57
C LEU A 25 16.04 -14.30 -12.35
N ALA A 26 15.80 -13.83 -11.13
CA ALA A 26 16.14 -14.56 -9.90
C ALA A 26 15.13 -15.68 -9.51
N PHE A 27 13.95 -15.73 -10.15
CA PHE A 27 12.83 -16.59 -9.72
C PHE A 27 12.19 -17.39 -10.87
N LYS A 28 13.01 -17.90 -11.81
CA LYS A 28 12.54 -18.81 -12.85
C LYS A 28 12.52 -20.26 -12.33
N SER A 29 11.40 -20.70 -11.78
CA SER A 29 11.15 -22.13 -11.50
C SER A 29 10.88 -22.89 -12.81
N PRO A 30 11.12 -24.22 -12.87
CA PRO A 30 10.86 -25.00 -14.07
C PRO A 30 9.35 -25.08 -14.37
N GLU A 31 8.98 -24.91 -15.64
CA GLU A 31 7.60 -25.10 -16.10
C GLU A 31 7.22 -26.59 -16.00
N ILE A 32 6.39 -26.93 -15.02
CA ILE A 32 5.68 -28.21 -15.00
C ILE A 32 4.31 -27.99 -15.62
N LEU A 33 4.20 -28.31 -16.91
CA LEU A 33 2.95 -28.36 -17.66
C LEU A 33 2.02 -29.43 -17.09
N LEU A 34 1.18 -29.06 -16.13
CA LEU A 34 -0.02 -29.79 -15.76
C LEU A 34 -1.25 -29.07 -16.32
N PRO A 35 -2.08 -29.70 -17.17
CA PRO A 35 -3.26 -29.06 -17.70
C PRO A 35 -4.24 -28.75 -16.56
N LEU A 36 -4.59 -27.47 -16.43
CA LEU A 36 -5.65 -27.01 -15.54
C LEU A 36 -6.96 -27.70 -15.96
N LYS A 37 -7.33 -28.76 -15.24
CA LYS A 37 -8.53 -29.54 -15.51
C LYS A 37 -9.75 -28.81 -14.95
N VAL A 38 -10.12 -27.72 -15.61
CA VAL A 38 -11.33 -26.96 -15.31
C VAL A 38 -12.52 -27.90 -15.47
N ASN A 39 -13.16 -28.23 -14.34
CA ASN A 39 -14.41 -28.98 -14.36
C ASN A 39 -15.41 -28.14 -15.15
N HIS A 40 -15.90 -28.67 -16.27
CA HIS A 40 -16.82 -27.96 -17.15
C HIS A 40 -18.16 -27.80 -16.42
N THR A 41 -18.33 -26.66 -15.77
CA THR A 41 -19.61 -26.24 -15.21
C THR A 41 -20.56 -25.92 -16.36
N TYR A 42 -21.86 -26.05 -16.10
CA TYR A 42 -22.95 -25.68 -17.00
C TYR A 42 -22.84 -24.23 -17.55
N CYS A 43 -22.05 -23.39 -16.90
CA CYS A 43 -21.71 -22.02 -17.29
C CYS A 43 -20.98 -21.91 -18.65
N ALA A 44 -20.32 -22.97 -19.13
CA ALA A 44 -19.64 -22.97 -20.44
C ALA A 44 -20.58 -22.69 -21.62
N GLN A 45 -21.89 -22.92 -21.47
CA GLN A 45 -22.92 -22.63 -22.50
C GLN A 45 -23.45 -21.19 -22.45
N PHE A 46 -23.04 -20.39 -21.46
CA PHE A 46 -23.61 -19.06 -21.17
C PHE A 46 -22.60 -17.90 -21.27
N GLY A 47 -21.30 -18.21 -21.34
CA GLY A 47 -20.25 -17.22 -21.58
C GLY A 47 -20.00 -16.96 -23.06
N GLN A 48 -19.43 -15.80 -23.39
CA GLN A 48 -18.77 -15.60 -24.67
C GLN A 48 -17.41 -16.31 -24.63
N GLU A 49 -16.94 -16.86 -25.74
CA GLU A 49 -15.56 -17.33 -25.83
C GLU A 49 -14.61 -16.13 -25.72
N PRO A 50 -13.61 -16.16 -24.82
CA PRO A 50 -12.65 -15.07 -24.69
C PRO A 50 -11.77 -14.95 -25.93
N THR A 51 -11.42 -13.71 -26.28
CA THR A 51 -10.47 -13.41 -27.37
C THR A 51 -9.08 -13.94 -27.06
N ALA A 52 -8.23 -14.07 -28.09
CA ALA A 52 -6.84 -14.52 -27.91
C ALA A 52 -6.04 -13.60 -26.97
N GLU A 53 -6.35 -12.31 -26.99
CA GLU A 53 -5.83 -11.28 -26.10
C GLU A 53 -6.30 -11.50 -24.65
N GLU A 54 -7.59 -11.74 -24.42
CA GLU A 54 -8.14 -12.02 -23.08
C GLU A 54 -7.61 -13.34 -22.50
N VAL A 55 -7.51 -14.40 -23.31
CA VAL A 55 -6.91 -15.69 -22.88
C VAL A 55 -5.43 -15.52 -22.49
N LYS A 56 -4.71 -14.61 -23.17
CA LYS A 56 -3.34 -14.29 -22.80
C LYS A 56 -3.28 -13.46 -21.51
N GLU A 57 -4.13 -12.44 -21.38
CA GLU A 57 -4.20 -11.62 -20.17
C GLU A 57 -4.61 -12.46 -18.95
N GLU A 58 -5.61 -13.33 -19.07
CA GLU A 58 -6.01 -14.29 -18.02
C GLU A 58 -4.82 -15.15 -17.59
N ARG A 59 -4.07 -15.71 -18.55
CA ARG A 59 -2.88 -16.53 -18.25
C ARG A 59 -1.79 -15.72 -17.54
N ASP A 60 -1.50 -14.52 -18.02
CA ASP A 60 -0.48 -13.64 -17.44
C ASP A 60 -0.89 -13.19 -16.01
N LEU A 61 -2.18 -12.92 -15.79
CA LEU A 61 -2.75 -12.63 -14.47
C LEU A 61 -2.68 -13.83 -13.53
N LEU A 62 -3.14 -15.01 -13.96
CA LEU A 62 -3.08 -16.26 -13.18
C LEU A 62 -1.64 -16.62 -12.79
N ASN A 63 -0.69 -16.44 -13.71
CA ASN A 63 0.74 -16.60 -13.45
C ASN A 63 1.27 -15.56 -12.45
N SER A 64 0.81 -14.30 -12.52
CA SER A 64 1.24 -13.24 -11.59
C SER A 64 0.76 -13.43 -10.15
N ILE A 65 -0.39 -14.10 -9.97
CA ILE A 65 -0.95 -14.47 -8.65
C ILE A 65 -0.67 -15.93 -8.27
N ALA A 66 0.16 -16.63 -9.05
CA ALA A 66 0.45 -18.04 -8.83
C ALA A 66 1.12 -18.23 -7.46
N TRP A 67 0.49 -19.05 -6.63
CA TRP A 67 0.94 -19.38 -5.29
C TRP A 67 0.81 -20.89 -5.08
N PRO A 68 1.84 -21.59 -4.60
CA PRO A 68 1.82 -23.05 -4.46
C PRO A 68 0.72 -23.55 -3.51
N GLY A 69 0.18 -22.66 -2.68
CA GLY A 69 -0.82 -22.98 -1.67
C GLY A 69 -0.21 -23.57 -0.41
N PRO A 70 -0.99 -23.73 0.66
CA PRO A 70 -0.52 -24.38 1.87
C PRO A 70 -0.48 -25.88 1.60
N LEU A 71 0.68 -26.49 1.80
CA LEU A 71 0.91 -27.90 1.45
C LEU A 71 0.18 -28.89 2.37
N VAL A 72 -0.32 -28.44 3.51
CA VAL A 72 -0.85 -29.31 4.57
C VAL A 72 -2.36 -29.17 4.70
N LYS A 73 -3.08 -30.29 4.56
CA LYS A 73 -4.53 -30.41 4.78
C LYS A 73 -4.81 -31.14 6.09
N GLY A 74 -5.87 -30.75 6.80
CA GLY A 74 -6.36 -31.51 7.97
C GLY A 74 -5.47 -31.44 9.22
N LEU A 75 -4.64 -30.40 9.37
CA LEU A 75 -3.90 -30.18 10.62
C LEU A 75 -4.86 -29.90 11.78
N PRO A 76 -4.67 -30.54 12.96
CA PRO A 76 -5.34 -30.15 14.19
C PRO A 76 -5.15 -28.67 14.51
N VAL A 77 -6.14 -28.07 15.16
CA VAL A 77 -6.16 -26.63 15.48
C VAL A 77 -4.97 -26.24 16.36
N GLU A 78 -4.51 -27.13 17.23
CA GLU A 78 -3.38 -26.93 18.13
C GLU A 78 -2.06 -26.72 17.37
N LEU A 79 -1.96 -27.26 16.15
CA LEU A 79 -0.82 -27.13 15.24
C LEU A 79 -0.97 -25.99 14.23
N SER A 80 -2.12 -25.31 14.22
CA SER A 80 -2.37 -24.09 13.45
C SER A 80 -1.72 -22.86 14.11
N SER A 81 -1.63 -21.77 13.35
CA SER A 81 -0.90 -20.55 13.72
C SER A 81 -1.53 -19.81 14.89
N ASP A 82 -0.72 -19.55 15.93
CA ASP A 82 -1.06 -18.65 17.03
C ASP A 82 -0.33 -17.31 16.84
N PRO A 83 -1.04 -16.24 16.44
CA PRO A 83 -0.44 -14.93 16.20
C PRO A 83 0.00 -14.21 17.48
N ALA A 84 -0.47 -14.64 18.66
CA ALA A 84 -0.07 -14.07 19.95
C ALA A 84 1.26 -14.66 20.48
N LYS A 85 1.58 -15.90 20.08
CA LYS A 85 2.88 -16.57 20.34
C LYS A 85 3.91 -16.32 19.25
N SER A 86 3.44 -16.08 18.03
CA SER A 86 4.28 -15.62 16.91
C SER A 86 4.87 -14.23 17.21
N TYR A 87 6.00 -13.90 16.58
CA TYR A 87 6.62 -12.58 16.74
C TYR A 87 7.35 -12.12 15.47
N PHE A 88 7.68 -10.84 15.40
CA PHE A 88 8.56 -10.30 14.35
C PHE A 88 9.79 -9.57 14.89
N VAL A 89 10.86 -9.57 14.10
CA VAL A 89 12.16 -8.96 14.40
C VAL A 89 12.57 -8.07 13.23
N ILE A 90 12.66 -6.77 13.49
CA ILE A 90 13.19 -5.78 12.53
C ILE A 90 14.70 -6.00 12.41
N GLN A 91 15.22 -6.06 11.19
CA GLN A 91 16.64 -6.26 10.89
C GLN A 91 17.36 -4.94 10.61
N GLY A 92 18.67 -4.92 10.84
CA GLY A 92 19.53 -3.76 10.59
C GLY A 92 19.53 -2.72 11.72
N PRO A 93 20.15 -1.54 11.49
CA PRO A 93 20.25 -0.50 12.50
C PRO A 93 18.88 0.13 12.87
N PRO A 94 18.75 0.68 14.09
CA PRO A 94 17.52 1.35 14.56
C PRO A 94 17.29 2.72 13.89
N VAL A 95 18.29 3.22 13.16
CA VAL A 95 18.26 4.42 12.34
C VAL A 95 18.53 4.00 10.88
N GLN A 96 17.67 4.44 9.98
CA GLN A 96 17.71 4.14 8.53
C GLN A 96 17.51 5.43 7.74
N HIS A 97 17.67 5.41 6.41
CA HIS A 97 17.47 6.59 5.55
C HIS A 97 16.32 6.40 4.54
N ILE A 98 15.78 7.53 4.04
CA ILE A 98 14.87 7.49 2.88
C ILE A 98 15.60 6.88 1.68
N GLY A 99 14.95 5.92 1.02
CA GLY A 99 15.51 5.15 -0.10
C GLY A 99 15.95 3.75 0.29
N ASP A 100 16.23 3.49 1.57
CA ASP A 100 16.57 2.17 2.06
C ASP A 100 15.36 1.22 2.05
N GLN A 101 15.64 -0.09 2.17
CA GLN A 101 14.63 -1.13 2.30
C GLN A 101 14.72 -1.76 3.70
N LEU A 102 13.68 -1.54 4.51
CA LEU A 102 13.57 -2.15 5.82
C LEU A 102 13.18 -3.63 5.67
N VAL A 103 13.99 -4.51 6.25
CA VAL A 103 13.77 -5.96 6.28
C VAL A 103 13.23 -6.36 7.66
N VAL A 104 12.16 -7.14 7.69
CA VAL A 104 11.54 -7.64 8.92
C VAL A 104 11.32 -9.14 8.80
N ASN A 105 11.85 -9.92 9.74
CA ASN A 105 11.62 -11.36 9.80
C ASN A 105 10.44 -11.66 10.73
N VAL A 106 9.59 -12.61 10.35
CA VAL A 106 8.41 -13.04 11.11
C VAL A 106 8.54 -14.53 11.40
N HIS A 107 8.34 -14.91 12.66
CA HIS A 107 8.50 -16.28 13.15
C HIS A 107 7.16 -16.78 13.67
N MET A 108 6.48 -17.60 12.87
CA MET A 108 5.17 -18.12 13.25
C MET A 108 5.30 -19.31 14.21
N HIS A 109 4.52 -19.27 15.28
CA HIS A 109 4.38 -20.34 16.26
C HIS A 109 2.96 -20.89 16.22
N ASN A 110 2.77 -22.13 16.66
CA ASN A 110 1.46 -22.75 16.80
C ASN A 110 0.88 -22.55 18.22
N PHE A 111 -0.36 -22.99 18.46
CA PHE A 111 -0.99 -22.89 19.78
C PHE A 111 -0.29 -23.73 20.87
N LEU A 112 0.61 -24.66 20.51
CA LEU A 112 1.49 -25.37 21.45
C LEU A 112 2.81 -24.64 21.74
N ASP A 113 2.98 -23.39 21.27
CA ASP A 113 4.22 -22.60 21.38
C ASP A 113 5.44 -23.21 20.67
N GLN A 114 5.19 -23.99 19.61
CA GLN A 114 6.23 -24.59 18.78
C GLN A 114 6.37 -23.80 17.47
N PRO A 115 7.60 -23.58 16.96
CA PRO A 115 7.81 -23.02 15.64
C PRO A 115 7.04 -23.82 14.58
N LYS A 116 6.30 -23.13 13.71
CA LYS A 116 5.67 -23.76 12.56
C LYS A 116 6.72 -24.38 11.65
N LYS A 117 6.32 -25.41 10.90
CA LYS A 117 7.16 -26.13 9.92
C LYS A 117 6.68 -25.92 8.48
N HIS A 118 5.61 -25.13 8.30
CA HIS A 118 4.95 -24.88 7.03
C HIS A 118 4.50 -23.42 6.96
N GLY A 119 4.54 -22.87 5.75
CA GLY A 119 4.02 -21.53 5.45
C GLY A 119 2.53 -21.50 5.07
N GLY A 120 2.16 -20.49 4.31
CA GLY A 120 0.85 -20.28 3.71
C GLY A 120 -0.15 -19.47 4.52
N ASP A 121 0.27 -18.84 5.61
CA ASP A 121 -0.55 -17.90 6.40
C ASP A 121 -0.80 -16.61 5.62
N PHE A 122 -2.03 -16.10 5.65
CA PHE A 122 -2.33 -14.82 5.00
C PHE A 122 -1.95 -13.65 5.91
N LEU A 123 -0.73 -13.14 5.73
CA LEU A 123 -0.20 -11.98 6.45
C LEU A 123 -0.43 -10.69 5.65
N ILE A 124 -0.91 -9.65 6.32
CA ILE A 124 -0.87 -8.26 5.83
C ILE A 124 0.15 -7.50 6.67
N ALA A 125 1.09 -6.84 6.01
CA ALA A 125 2.13 -6.05 6.66
C ALA A 125 2.03 -4.57 6.23
N ARG A 126 2.13 -3.66 7.21
CA ARG A 126 2.01 -2.21 7.03
C ARG A 126 3.13 -1.50 7.79
N LEU A 127 3.84 -0.62 7.10
CA LEU A 127 4.68 0.39 7.73
C LEU A 127 3.89 1.70 7.74
N HIS A 128 3.85 2.43 8.86
CA HIS A 128 3.07 3.65 8.96
C HIS A 128 3.61 4.66 9.98
N SER A 129 3.29 5.93 9.78
CA SER A 129 3.55 7.00 10.74
C SER A 129 2.23 7.72 11.04
N PRO A 130 1.61 7.48 12.21
CA PRO A 130 0.31 8.07 12.55
C PRO A 130 0.30 9.60 12.50
N GLU A 131 1.39 10.23 12.97
CA GLU A 131 1.57 11.69 13.01
C GLU A 131 1.55 12.34 11.62
N LEU A 132 2.03 11.62 10.60
CA LEU A 132 2.09 12.09 9.21
C LEU A 132 0.90 11.62 8.36
N GLY A 133 0.01 10.77 8.90
CA GLY A 133 -1.01 10.06 8.13
C GLY A 133 -0.43 9.10 7.06
N ALA A 134 0.88 8.86 7.07
CA ALA A 134 1.60 8.13 6.03
C ALA A 134 1.58 6.62 6.26
N GLY A 135 1.58 5.83 5.18
CA GLY A 135 1.71 4.38 5.27
C GLY A 135 2.01 3.71 3.92
N VAL A 136 2.68 2.56 3.98
CA VAL A 136 3.01 1.72 2.83
C VAL A 136 2.80 0.24 3.18
N ALA A 137 2.34 -0.55 2.22
CA ALA A 137 2.21 -1.99 2.35
C ALA A 137 3.59 -2.67 2.21
N GLY A 138 3.85 -3.69 3.01
CA GLY A 138 5.06 -4.50 2.93
C GLY A 138 4.91 -5.64 1.93
N LYS A 139 5.96 -5.93 1.17
CA LYS A 139 6.02 -7.14 0.35
C LYS A 139 6.36 -8.32 1.26
N VAL A 140 5.40 -9.22 1.47
CA VAL A 140 5.59 -10.45 2.24
C VAL A 140 6.18 -11.53 1.33
N HIS A 141 7.19 -12.23 1.83
CA HIS A 141 7.78 -13.43 1.22
C HIS A 141 7.67 -14.59 2.22
N ASP A 142 7.08 -15.69 1.77
CA ASP A 142 6.87 -16.90 2.56
C ASP A 142 8.00 -17.91 2.27
N HIS A 143 8.78 -18.26 3.30
CA HIS A 143 9.87 -19.23 3.18
C HIS A 143 9.38 -20.69 3.23
N GLN A 144 8.05 -20.90 3.26
CA GLN A 144 7.35 -22.19 3.29
C GLN A 144 7.65 -23.07 4.50
N ASN A 145 8.42 -22.56 5.47
CA ASN A 145 8.92 -23.28 6.64
C ASN A 145 8.40 -22.72 7.98
N GLY A 146 7.36 -21.87 7.94
CA GLY A 146 6.82 -21.17 9.12
C GLY A 146 7.45 -19.79 9.38
N ASN A 147 8.52 -19.42 8.68
CA ASN A 147 9.08 -18.07 8.72
C ASN A 147 8.70 -17.27 7.47
N TYR A 148 8.64 -15.95 7.62
CA TYR A 148 8.38 -15.01 6.53
C TYR A 148 9.38 -13.86 6.61
N THR A 149 9.69 -13.24 5.47
CA THR A 149 10.40 -11.96 5.42
C THR A 149 9.49 -10.91 4.79
N VAL A 150 9.39 -9.75 5.41
CA VAL A 150 8.66 -8.58 4.90
C VAL A 150 9.66 -7.51 4.52
N LEU A 151 9.47 -6.95 3.32
CA LEU A 151 10.27 -5.84 2.79
C LEU A 151 9.41 -4.58 2.71
N PHE A 152 9.86 -3.49 3.32
CA PHE A 152 9.22 -2.18 3.21
C PHE A 152 10.18 -1.15 2.57
N PRO A 153 9.77 -0.42 1.53
CA PRO A 153 10.53 0.74 1.07
C PRO A 153 10.37 1.89 2.07
N LEU A 154 11.47 2.55 2.43
CA LEU A 154 11.45 3.72 3.32
C LEU A 154 11.27 5.00 2.51
N LEU A 155 10.03 5.49 2.46
CA LEU A 155 9.61 6.57 1.55
C LEU A 155 9.56 7.96 2.19
N TRP A 156 9.66 8.08 3.52
CA TRP A 156 9.60 9.36 4.24
C TRP A 156 10.43 9.31 5.53
N ALA A 157 10.89 10.47 6.01
CA ALA A 157 11.59 10.62 7.27
C ALA A 157 10.63 10.76 8.46
N GLY A 158 11.07 10.37 9.65
CA GLY A 158 10.30 10.36 10.89
C GLY A 158 10.27 8.98 11.54
N VAL A 159 9.49 8.84 12.62
CA VAL A 159 9.28 7.55 13.28
C VAL A 159 8.25 6.73 12.51
N VAL A 160 8.63 5.52 12.13
CA VAL A 160 7.78 4.55 11.42
C VAL A 160 7.51 3.33 12.28
N HIS A 161 6.26 2.85 12.27
CA HIS A 161 5.77 1.72 13.04
C HIS A 161 5.46 0.56 12.09
N VAL A 162 6.05 -0.59 12.37
CA VAL A 162 5.76 -1.86 11.70
C VAL A 162 4.55 -2.50 12.37
N GLN A 163 3.53 -2.82 11.57
CA GLN A 163 2.38 -3.60 11.99
C GLN A 163 2.24 -4.81 11.06
N ILE A 164 2.28 -6.01 11.62
CA ILE A 164 2.04 -7.26 10.89
C ILE A 164 0.78 -7.89 11.47
N THR A 165 -0.17 -8.25 10.60
CA THR A 165 -1.47 -8.82 10.98
C THR A 165 -1.64 -10.16 10.27
N MET A 166 -1.81 -11.23 11.03
CA MET A 166 -2.29 -12.49 10.49
C MET A 166 -3.79 -12.39 10.27
N VAL A 167 -4.22 -12.38 9.01
CA VAL A 167 -5.64 -12.31 8.65
C VAL A 167 -6.29 -13.68 8.78
N HIS A 168 -5.64 -14.72 8.25
CA HIS A 168 -6.08 -16.11 8.33
C HIS A 168 -4.87 -17.05 8.45
N PRO A 169 -4.94 -18.12 9.27
CA PRO A 169 -3.91 -19.15 9.28
C PRO A 169 -3.94 -19.97 7.99
N SER A 170 -2.84 -20.65 7.67
CA SER A 170 -2.69 -21.50 6.48
C SER A 170 -3.86 -22.46 6.25
N GLU A 171 -4.38 -23.07 7.30
CA GLU A 171 -5.47 -24.06 7.22
C GLU A 171 -6.79 -23.41 6.77
N ALA A 172 -7.09 -22.19 7.21
CA ALA A 172 -8.24 -21.43 6.73
C ALA A 172 -8.09 -21.04 5.24
N VAL A 173 -6.86 -20.77 4.78
CA VAL A 173 -6.62 -20.45 3.36
C VAL A 173 -6.79 -21.71 2.48
N VAL A 174 -6.42 -22.90 2.96
CA VAL A 174 -6.79 -24.17 2.29
C VAL A 174 -8.30 -24.29 2.12
N VAL A 175 -9.07 -24.02 3.18
CA VAL A 175 -10.55 -24.08 3.12
C VAL A 175 -11.10 -23.06 2.13
N PHE A 176 -10.60 -21.83 2.11
CA PHE A 176 -11.02 -20.84 1.12
C PHE A 176 -10.71 -21.27 -0.31
N LYS A 177 -9.52 -21.82 -0.57
CA LYS A 177 -9.14 -22.36 -1.89
C LYS A 177 -10.09 -23.48 -2.31
N ARG A 178 -10.32 -24.47 -1.43
CA ARG A 178 -11.29 -25.56 -1.64
C ARG A 178 -12.69 -25.03 -2.00
N LEU A 179 -13.22 -24.09 -1.21
CA LEU A 179 -14.55 -23.51 -1.46
C LEU A 179 -14.63 -22.75 -2.78
N GLN A 180 -13.55 -22.10 -3.21
CA GLN A 180 -13.50 -21.35 -4.47
C GLN A 180 -13.41 -22.29 -5.68
N GLU A 181 -12.71 -23.41 -5.56
CA GLU A 181 -12.53 -24.43 -6.61
C GLU A 181 -13.77 -25.34 -6.73
N GLU A 182 -14.36 -25.77 -5.61
CA GLU A 182 -15.50 -26.70 -5.59
C GLU A 182 -16.86 -26.01 -5.76
N GLN A 183 -17.02 -24.77 -5.28
CA GLN A 183 -18.29 -24.02 -5.26
C GLN A 183 -18.10 -22.52 -5.59
N PRO A 184 -17.69 -22.19 -6.83
CA PRO A 184 -17.57 -20.79 -7.27
C PRO A 184 -18.90 -20.02 -7.19
N ASP A 185 -20.03 -20.72 -7.33
CA ASP A 185 -21.40 -20.21 -7.31
C ASP A 185 -22.07 -20.17 -5.92
N ARG A 186 -21.30 -20.36 -4.83
CA ARG A 186 -21.79 -20.34 -3.44
C ARG A 186 -22.60 -19.11 -3.02
N VAL A 187 -22.53 -18.01 -3.78
CA VAL A 187 -23.34 -16.80 -3.58
C VAL A 187 -24.50 -16.82 -4.57
N PHE A 188 -25.65 -17.34 -4.16
CA PHE A 188 -26.85 -17.29 -4.98
C PHE A 188 -27.61 -15.98 -4.76
N PHE A 189 -28.19 -15.47 -5.84
CA PHE A 189 -29.05 -14.30 -5.81
C PHE A 189 -30.52 -14.70 -5.99
N LYS A 190 -31.43 -13.77 -5.73
CA LYS A 190 -32.86 -13.92 -5.98
C LYS A 190 -33.40 -12.68 -6.68
N SER A 191 -34.51 -12.83 -7.39
CA SER A 191 -35.34 -11.72 -7.85
C SER A 191 -36.77 -11.94 -7.42
N MET A 192 -37.47 -10.87 -7.07
CA MET A 192 -38.91 -10.90 -6.83
C MET A 192 -39.65 -10.57 -8.11
N PHE A 193 -40.70 -11.33 -8.39
CA PHE A 193 -41.63 -11.16 -9.50
C PHE A 193 -43.00 -10.80 -8.92
N ARG A 194 -43.73 -9.88 -9.55
CA ARG A 194 -45.04 -9.45 -9.04
C ARG A 194 -45.99 -9.02 -10.14
N SER A 195 -47.19 -9.60 -10.16
CA SER A 195 -48.34 -9.10 -10.91
C SER A 195 -49.54 -8.96 -9.99
N GLY A 196 -50.01 -7.72 -9.77
CA GLY A 196 -51.08 -7.40 -8.82
C GLY A 196 -50.77 -7.88 -7.39
N HIS A 197 -51.53 -8.88 -6.93
CA HIS A 197 -51.41 -9.51 -5.61
C HIS A 197 -50.52 -10.77 -5.60
N ILE A 198 -50.19 -11.34 -6.76
CA ILE A 198 -49.34 -12.53 -6.86
C ILE A 198 -47.88 -12.08 -6.86
N SER A 199 -47.07 -12.67 -5.97
CA SER A 199 -45.62 -12.45 -5.90
C SER A 199 -44.86 -13.75 -5.71
N GLU A 200 -43.81 -13.95 -6.51
CA GLU A 200 -42.93 -15.13 -6.42
C GLU A 200 -41.46 -14.71 -6.40
N ALA A 201 -40.64 -15.38 -5.58
CA ALA A 201 -39.21 -15.15 -5.53
C ALA A 201 -38.45 -16.35 -6.10
N THR A 202 -37.66 -16.13 -7.15
CA THR A 202 -36.86 -17.20 -7.79
C THR A 202 -35.36 -16.92 -7.70
N VAL A 203 -34.55 -17.97 -7.82
CA VAL A 203 -33.09 -17.88 -7.80
C VAL A 203 -32.58 -17.32 -9.13
N CYS A 204 -31.54 -16.50 -9.05
CA CYS A 204 -30.85 -15.90 -10.18
C CYS A 204 -29.33 -16.02 -10.02
N ASN A 205 -28.61 -16.18 -11.11
CA ASN A 205 -27.15 -16.20 -11.15
C ASN A 205 -26.62 -15.94 -12.59
N LEU A 206 -25.29 -15.83 -12.74
CA LEU A 206 -24.61 -15.69 -14.05
C LEU A 206 -24.87 -16.89 -14.98
N CYS A 207 -25.05 -18.07 -14.41
CA CYS A 207 -25.40 -19.32 -15.08
C CYS A 207 -26.32 -20.13 -14.15
N LEU A 208 -27.27 -20.88 -14.72
CA LEU A 208 -28.16 -21.78 -13.97
C LEU A 208 -28.36 -23.08 -14.76
N PRO A 209 -28.51 -24.24 -14.09
CA PRO A 209 -28.86 -25.51 -14.74
C PRO A 209 -30.14 -25.45 -15.59
N LEU A 210 -30.01 -25.63 -16.91
CA LEU A 210 -31.12 -25.60 -17.87
C LEU A 210 -32.12 -26.77 -17.70
N ASN A 211 -31.66 -27.87 -17.11
CA ASN A 211 -32.44 -29.10 -16.91
C ASN A 211 -33.35 -29.05 -15.68
N GLU A 212 -33.19 -28.07 -14.78
CA GLU A 212 -34.05 -27.96 -13.59
C GLU A 212 -35.38 -27.28 -13.90
N LYS A 213 -35.34 -26.07 -14.49
CA LYS A 213 -36.52 -25.22 -14.73
C LYS A 213 -36.27 -24.27 -15.92
N PRO A 214 -37.32 -23.82 -16.63
CA PRO A 214 -37.20 -22.78 -17.64
C PRO A 214 -36.58 -21.49 -17.06
N LEU A 215 -35.76 -20.82 -17.86
CA LEU A 215 -35.05 -19.58 -17.48
C LEU A 215 -35.69 -18.33 -18.08
N CYS A 216 -35.63 -17.24 -17.34
CA CYS A 216 -35.74 -15.89 -17.84
C CYS A 216 -34.34 -15.33 -18.12
N ASN A 217 -34.14 -14.77 -19.31
CA ASN A 217 -32.88 -14.16 -19.73
C ASN A 217 -32.92 -12.64 -19.52
N TYR A 218 -31.96 -12.10 -18.76
CA TYR A 218 -31.75 -10.67 -18.52
C TYR A 218 -30.31 -10.25 -18.82
N THR A 219 -29.63 -10.98 -19.71
CA THR A 219 -28.29 -10.62 -20.22
C THR A 219 -28.29 -9.19 -20.70
N ASP A 220 -27.33 -8.37 -20.24
CA ASP A 220 -27.32 -6.96 -20.57
C ASP A 220 -27.12 -6.77 -22.09
N PRO A 221 -27.99 -6.00 -22.78
CA PRO A 221 -27.94 -5.90 -24.23
C PRO A 221 -26.70 -5.16 -24.75
N LYS A 222 -26.01 -4.38 -23.91
CA LYS A 222 -24.82 -3.59 -24.27
C LYS A 222 -23.53 -4.31 -23.91
N THR A 223 -23.38 -4.76 -22.66
CA THR A 223 -22.16 -5.42 -22.17
C THR A 223 -22.10 -6.91 -22.47
N LYS A 224 -23.25 -7.52 -22.80
CA LYS A 224 -23.42 -8.98 -22.95
C LYS A 224 -23.16 -9.77 -21.67
N GLU A 225 -23.09 -9.11 -20.52
CA GLU A 225 -22.92 -9.75 -19.22
C GLU A 225 -24.12 -10.68 -18.94
N PRO A 226 -23.91 -12.00 -18.80
CA PRO A 226 -24.98 -12.97 -18.69
C PRO A 226 -25.71 -12.83 -17.35
N TRP A 227 -27.04 -12.82 -17.38
CA TRP A 227 -27.84 -12.84 -16.16
C TRP A 227 -29.14 -13.62 -16.33
N TYR A 228 -29.30 -14.70 -15.54
CA TYR A 228 -30.46 -15.58 -15.65
C TYR A 228 -31.19 -15.71 -14.31
N CYS A 229 -32.49 -15.94 -14.38
CA CYS A 229 -33.31 -16.36 -13.22
C CYS A 229 -34.15 -17.56 -13.62
N TYR A 230 -34.47 -18.45 -12.68
CA TYR A 230 -35.56 -19.40 -12.90
C TYR A 230 -36.87 -18.66 -13.12
N LYS A 231 -37.66 -19.10 -14.10
CA LYS A 231 -38.97 -18.53 -14.37
C LYS A 231 -39.93 -18.84 -13.20
N PRO A 232 -40.66 -17.85 -12.64
CA PRO A 232 -41.72 -18.10 -11.67
C PRO A 232 -42.85 -18.94 -12.28
N GLN A 233 -43.59 -19.68 -11.46
CA GLN A 233 -44.59 -20.64 -11.94
C GLN A 233 -45.80 -19.95 -12.60
N ASN A 234 -46.29 -18.86 -12.00
CA ASN A 234 -47.55 -18.21 -12.40
C ASN A 234 -47.36 -16.80 -12.97
N LEU A 235 -46.12 -16.36 -13.18
CA LEU A 235 -45.78 -14.98 -13.57
C LEU A 235 -44.90 -14.93 -14.83
N SER A 236 -44.94 -13.80 -15.54
CA SER A 236 -44.01 -13.56 -16.67
C SER A 236 -42.65 -13.10 -16.17
N CYS A 237 -41.62 -13.31 -16.99
CA CYS A 237 -40.29 -12.77 -16.78
C CYS A 237 -40.31 -11.23 -16.64
N ASP A 238 -41.18 -10.57 -17.40
CA ASP A 238 -41.32 -9.11 -17.43
C ASP A 238 -41.84 -8.51 -16.11
N THR A 239 -42.37 -9.33 -15.21
CA THR A 239 -42.87 -8.90 -13.90
C THR A 239 -41.80 -8.81 -12.81
N ARG A 240 -40.52 -8.92 -13.17
CA ARG A 240 -39.38 -8.78 -12.25
C ARG A 240 -39.32 -7.36 -11.68
N ILE A 241 -39.51 -7.23 -10.36
CA ILE A 241 -39.54 -5.92 -9.67
C ILE A 241 -38.27 -5.61 -8.87
N THR A 242 -37.57 -6.62 -8.36
CA THR A 242 -36.36 -6.43 -7.55
C THR A 242 -35.32 -7.50 -7.81
N HIS A 243 -34.09 -7.21 -7.41
CA HIS A 243 -32.99 -8.14 -7.39
C HIS A 243 -32.21 -7.97 -6.09
N SER A 244 -31.89 -9.07 -5.42
CA SER A 244 -31.13 -9.05 -4.17
C SER A 244 -30.28 -10.31 -4.02
N LYS A 245 -29.27 -10.22 -3.15
CA LYS A 245 -28.53 -11.38 -2.67
C LYS A 245 -29.48 -12.33 -1.94
N GLY A 246 -29.51 -13.59 -2.35
CA GLY A 246 -30.40 -14.61 -1.80
C GLY A 246 -29.85 -15.30 -0.55
N GLY A 247 -28.53 -15.44 -0.47
CA GLY A 247 -27.84 -16.04 0.68
C GLY A 247 -26.42 -16.50 0.36
N TYR A 248 -25.96 -17.49 1.11
CA TYR A 248 -24.72 -18.23 0.86
C TYR A 248 -24.96 -19.72 1.10
N THR A 249 -24.53 -20.56 0.19
CA THR A 249 -24.41 -22.00 0.45
C THR A 249 -23.19 -22.23 1.35
N ARG A 250 -23.40 -22.80 2.54
CA ARG A 250 -22.31 -23.16 3.46
C ARG A 250 -21.96 -24.63 3.28
N ASN A 251 -20.80 -24.90 2.70
CA ASN A 251 -20.19 -26.24 2.70
C ASN A 251 -18.84 -26.20 3.45
N ILE A 252 -18.93 -25.71 4.69
CA ILE A 252 -17.85 -25.59 5.65
C ILE A 252 -18.16 -26.62 6.73
N THR A 253 -17.21 -27.51 7.04
CA THR A 253 -17.40 -28.51 8.09
C THR A 253 -17.26 -27.87 9.47
N GLN A 254 -17.83 -28.49 10.50
CA GLN A 254 -17.66 -28.03 11.90
C GLN A 254 -16.18 -28.00 12.33
N PHE A 255 -15.32 -28.79 11.68
CA PHE A 255 -13.87 -28.71 11.86
C PHE A 255 -13.28 -27.45 11.20
N ASP A 256 -13.63 -27.19 9.93
CA ASP A 256 -13.19 -25.99 9.21
C ASP A 256 -13.60 -24.70 9.94
N GLU A 257 -14.80 -24.65 10.54
CA GLU A 257 -15.31 -23.48 11.30
C GLU A 257 -14.38 -23.05 12.45
N GLN A 258 -13.57 -23.97 12.99
CA GLN A 258 -12.66 -23.67 14.11
C GLN A 258 -11.52 -22.72 13.72
N PHE A 259 -11.12 -22.67 12.43
CA PHE A 259 -10.13 -21.72 11.93
C PHE A 259 -10.71 -20.33 11.66
N PHE A 260 -12.05 -20.20 11.66
CA PHE A 260 -12.76 -18.92 11.41
C PHE A 260 -13.25 -18.22 12.68
N GLN A 261 -12.79 -18.66 13.85
CA GLN A 261 -13.10 -18.03 15.13
C GLN A 261 -12.42 -16.66 15.27
N ARG A 262 -13.11 -15.68 15.87
CA ARG A 262 -12.63 -14.28 15.99
C ARG A 262 -11.24 -14.14 16.62
N VAL A 263 -10.87 -15.04 17.55
CA VAL A 263 -9.56 -15.03 18.23
C VAL A 263 -8.38 -15.44 17.31
N LYS A 264 -8.66 -15.90 16.08
CA LYS A 264 -7.67 -16.38 15.09
C LYS A 264 -7.66 -15.57 13.79
N ILE A 265 -8.63 -14.66 13.61
CA ILE A 265 -8.78 -13.83 12.41
C ILE A 265 -8.30 -12.40 12.68
N LYS A 266 -7.49 -11.85 11.77
CA LYS A 266 -7.08 -10.43 11.76
C LYS A 266 -6.46 -9.98 13.10
N VAL A 267 -5.54 -10.79 13.61
CA VAL A 267 -4.81 -10.54 14.86
C VAL A 267 -3.44 -9.97 14.54
N SER A 268 -3.01 -8.94 15.28
CA SER A 268 -1.66 -8.38 15.11
C SER A 268 -0.61 -9.27 15.77
N ILE A 269 0.48 -9.53 15.07
CA ILE A 269 1.66 -10.25 15.58
C ILE A 269 2.53 -9.23 16.35
N PRO A 270 2.96 -9.53 17.59
CA PRO A 270 3.80 -8.62 18.37
C PRO A 270 5.24 -8.52 17.82
N ALA A 271 5.90 -7.39 18.11
CA ALA A 271 7.33 -7.27 17.93
C ALA A 271 8.06 -8.00 19.08
N SER A 272 9.17 -8.68 18.78
CA SER A 272 10.00 -9.34 19.82
C SER A 272 10.66 -8.33 20.77
N VAL A 273 11.03 -7.15 20.27
CA VAL A 273 11.66 -6.08 21.07
C VAL A 273 11.06 -4.71 20.72
N LEU A 274 11.32 -4.21 19.50
CA LEU A 274 10.88 -2.89 19.07
C LEU A 274 10.15 -2.95 17.73
N GLY A 275 8.90 -2.50 17.71
CA GLY A 275 8.06 -2.43 16.51
C GLY A 275 8.18 -1.12 15.72
N LYS A 276 9.24 -0.33 15.92
CA LYS A 276 9.43 0.98 15.28
C LYS A 276 10.89 1.27 14.96
N VAL A 277 11.10 2.15 13.98
CA VAL A 277 12.40 2.58 13.45
C VAL A 277 12.37 4.10 13.23
N THR A 278 13.52 4.76 13.33
CA THR A 278 13.68 6.17 12.95
C THR A 278 14.25 6.25 11.55
N VAL A 279 13.53 6.91 10.63
CA VAL A 279 14.01 7.18 9.27
C VAL A 279 14.49 8.61 9.19
N LEU A 280 15.73 8.82 8.75
CA LEU A 280 16.31 10.13 8.48
C LEU A 280 16.16 10.49 6.98
N PRO A 281 16.23 11.78 6.61
CA PRO A 281 16.34 12.18 5.20
C PRO A 281 17.50 11.46 4.52
N ALA A 282 17.37 11.16 3.22
CA ALA A 282 18.42 10.51 2.45
C ALA A 282 19.78 11.19 2.66
N GLU A 283 20.84 10.40 2.86
CA GLU A 283 22.19 10.94 2.95
C GLU A 283 22.50 11.76 1.70
N LYS A 284 22.92 13.01 1.89
CA LYS A 284 23.48 13.78 0.78
C LYS A 284 24.77 13.10 0.39
N VAL A 285 24.79 12.44 -0.78
CA VAL A 285 26.02 11.95 -1.39
C VAL A 285 26.94 13.15 -1.59
N VAL A 286 27.89 13.31 -0.67
CA VAL A 286 29.01 14.24 -0.85
C VAL A 286 29.93 13.58 -1.87
N THR A 287 29.62 13.79 -3.15
CA THR A 287 30.61 13.59 -4.21
C THR A 287 31.84 14.40 -3.81
N PRO A 288 33.03 13.80 -3.69
CA PRO A 288 34.23 14.57 -3.39
C PRO A 288 34.49 15.51 -4.55
N SER A 289 34.07 16.77 -4.38
CA SER A 289 34.45 17.86 -5.27
C SER A 289 35.97 17.92 -5.27
N THR A 290 36.55 17.72 -6.44
CA THR A 290 38.00 17.70 -6.68
C THR A 290 38.68 18.82 -5.90
N PHE A 291 39.67 18.45 -5.08
CA PHE A 291 40.59 19.40 -4.47
C PHE A 291 41.34 20.16 -5.58
N LEU A 292 40.82 21.31 -6.00
CA LEU A 292 41.58 22.30 -6.73
C LEU A 292 42.32 23.18 -5.72
N ALA A 293 43.36 22.60 -5.14
CA ALA A 293 44.41 23.36 -4.47
C ALA A 293 45.19 24.15 -5.53
N VAL A 294 44.69 25.33 -5.90
CA VAL A 294 45.44 26.27 -6.74
C VAL A 294 46.41 27.04 -5.85
N SER A 295 47.62 26.51 -5.74
CA SER A 295 48.75 27.20 -5.10
C SER A 295 49.08 28.47 -5.87
N LEU A 296 48.76 29.64 -5.30
CA LEU A 296 49.27 30.92 -5.77
C LEU A 296 50.69 31.13 -5.22
N ILE A 297 51.68 30.75 -6.02
CA ILE A 297 53.08 31.14 -5.81
C ILE A 297 53.27 32.55 -6.38
N THR A 298 53.52 33.53 -5.51
CA THR A 298 54.15 34.80 -5.89
C THR A 298 55.28 35.12 -4.93
N SER A 299 56.52 34.86 -5.38
CA SER A 299 57.74 35.16 -4.64
C SER A 299 58.18 36.61 -4.89
N ALA A 300 58.24 37.41 -3.83
CA ALA A 300 59.03 38.66 -3.75
C ALA A 300 59.38 38.86 -2.25
N VAL A 301 60.49 38.34 -1.74
CA VAL A 301 61.87 38.86 -1.83
C VAL A 301 62.11 40.06 -0.89
N VAL A 302 62.80 39.78 0.23
CA VAL A 302 63.70 40.69 1.02
C VAL A 302 63.01 41.82 1.84
N ALA A 303 63.32 42.10 3.13
CA ALA A 303 64.35 41.58 4.05
C ALA A 303 63.89 41.59 5.53
N GLN A 304 64.65 40.89 6.40
CA GLN A 304 65.11 41.26 7.78
C GLN A 304 64.27 42.24 8.64
N SER A 305 64.05 42.03 9.95
CA SER A 305 64.71 41.16 10.96
C SER A 305 63.99 41.22 12.33
N SER A 306 64.22 40.23 13.22
CA SER A 306 64.07 40.30 14.72
C SER A 306 62.68 40.66 15.32
N SER A 307 62.24 40.21 16.50
CA SER A 307 62.77 39.28 17.50
C SER A 307 61.69 38.92 18.56
N THR A 308 61.73 37.69 19.07
CA THR A 308 61.42 37.23 20.47
C THR A 308 60.27 37.78 21.33
N SER A 309 59.59 36.82 21.98
CA SER A 309 59.11 36.79 23.39
C SER A 309 57.85 37.55 23.85
N SER A 310 57.14 36.89 24.77
CA SER A 310 55.94 37.28 25.52
C SER A 310 56.28 37.70 26.97
N PRO A 311 55.31 37.76 27.93
CA PRO A 311 54.37 38.83 28.30
C PRO A 311 54.74 39.39 29.71
N PRO A 312 53.82 39.77 30.65
CA PRO A 312 52.60 40.61 30.65
C PRO A 312 52.97 42.03 31.22
N PRO A 313 52.29 42.77 32.16
CA PRO A 313 50.91 42.77 32.70
C PRO A 313 50.21 44.17 32.80
N SER A 314 49.07 44.19 33.53
CA SER A 314 48.24 45.31 34.03
C SER A 314 48.76 45.90 35.38
N PRO A 315 48.23 47.00 36.02
CA PRO A 315 46.83 47.50 35.95
C PRO A 315 46.52 49.03 36.20
N CYS A 316 45.20 49.35 36.25
CA CYS A 316 44.49 50.38 37.06
C CYS A 316 44.32 51.88 36.63
N LEU A 317 43.03 52.30 36.60
CA LEU A 317 42.41 53.61 37.01
C LEU A 317 42.80 54.90 36.22
N THR A 318 41.96 55.92 35.96
CA THR A 318 40.60 56.31 36.46
C THR A 318 39.83 57.27 35.51
N SER A 319 38.49 57.22 35.54
CA SER A 319 37.51 58.33 35.47
C SER A 319 37.43 59.37 34.31
N SER A 320 36.32 59.25 33.54
CA SER A 320 35.31 60.30 33.21
C SER A 320 35.67 61.64 32.52
N ARG A 321 35.09 61.85 31.32
CA ARG A 321 33.97 62.82 31.10
C ARG A 321 33.28 62.64 29.74
N ASN A 322 32.03 63.13 29.65
CA ASN A 322 31.07 62.80 28.59
C ASN A 322 31.01 63.79 27.40
N LEU A 323 30.65 63.22 26.24
CA LEU A 323 29.90 63.78 25.09
C LEU A 323 30.10 65.26 24.67
N THR A 324 30.40 65.43 23.37
CA THR A 324 29.41 66.03 22.45
C THR A 324 29.66 65.62 20.98
N ARG A 325 28.56 65.67 20.19
CA ARG A 325 28.37 65.75 18.71
C ARG A 325 29.63 65.92 17.82
N GLN A 326 29.68 65.45 16.55
CA GLN A 326 28.59 65.24 15.58
C GLN A 326 29.00 64.33 14.38
N SER A 327 28.02 64.06 13.49
CA SER A 327 28.15 63.52 12.11
C SER A 327 28.71 62.11 11.85
N PHE A 328 27.84 61.09 11.96
CA PHE A 328 27.84 59.93 11.04
C PHE A 328 26.44 59.26 10.92
N SER A 329 25.39 60.07 10.86
CA SER A 329 24.01 59.59 10.63
C SER A 329 23.47 60.19 9.33
N LEU A 330 23.33 59.34 8.29
CA LEU A 330 22.36 59.50 7.20
C LEU A 330 22.28 58.25 6.29
N ARG A 331 23.33 57.42 6.22
CA ARG A 331 23.34 56.21 5.35
C ARG A 331 22.69 54.95 5.97
N PHE A 332 22.50 54.89 7.28
CA PHE A 332 21.96 53.70 7.96
C PHE A 332 20.42 53.62 7.94
N HIS A 333 19.71 54.75 7.97
CA HIS A 333 18.24 54.76 7.97
C HIS A 333 17.62 54.27 6.63
N HIS A 334 18.29 54.52 5.50
CA HIS A 334 17.78 54.06 4.20
C HIS A 334 17.75 52.54 4.05
N LEU A 335 18.77 51.81 4.55
CA LEU A 335 18.78 50.34 4.50
C LEU A 335 17.71 49.73 5.42
N ILE A 336 17.48 50.31 6.60
CA ILE A 336 16.47 49.82 7.55
C ILE A 336 15.05 50.08 7.02
N LEU A 337 14.80 51.23 6.37
CA LEU A 337 13.51 51.49 5.74
C LEU A 337 13.22 50.52 4.59
N LEU A 338 14.20 50.19 3.74
CA LEU A 338 13.99 49.19 2.68
C LEU A 338 13.74 47.76 3.23
N SER A 339 14.42 47.34 4.29
CA SER A 339 14.19 46.01 4.88
C SER A 339 12.83 45.90 5.58
N VAL A 340 12.37 46.95 6.26
CA VAL A 340 11.03 47.00 6.88
C VAL A 340 9.92 47.05 5.83
N PHE A 341 10.10 47.81 4.73
CA PHE A 341 9.11 47.90 3.66
C PHE A 341 8.96 46.57 2.89
N THR A 342 10.08 45.86 2.63
CA THR A 342 10.03 44.52 2.02
C THR A 342 9.40 43.48 2.95
N LEU A 343 9.66 43.53 4.25
CA LEU A 343 8.99 42.67 5.23
C LEU A 343 7.47 42.92 5.27
N LEU A 344 7.05 44.19 5.28
CA LEU A 344 5.63 44.57 5.25
C LEU A 344 4.92 44.09 3.97
N LEU A 345 5.53 44.25 2.80
CA LEU A 345 5.01 43.70 1.54
C LEU A 345 4.85 42.18 1.58
N PHE A 346 5.78 41.47 2.22
CA PHE A 346 5.69 40.02 2.42
C PHE A 346 4.54 39.63 3.37
N PHE A 347 4.34 40.38 4.46
CA PHE A 347 3.22 40.15 5.38
C PHE A 347 1.85 40.51 4.79
N PHE A 348 1.75 41.56 3.98
CA PHE A 348 0.50 41.91 3.30
C PHE A 348 0.15 40.90 2.21
N THR A 349 1.10 40.51 1.35
CA THR A 349 0.84 39.46 0.34
C THR A 349 0.47 38.12 0.99
N SER A 350 1.15 37.72 2.07
CA SER A 350 0.81 36.51 2.82
C SER A 350 -0.59 36.56 3.44
N LYS A 351 -1.01 37.68 4.05
CA LYS A 351 -2.38 37.85 4.57
C LYS A 351 -3.45 37.81 3.47
N THR A 352 -3.22 38.43 2.32
CA THR A 352 -4.18 38.43 1.20
C THR A 352 -4.32 37.03 0.60
N ILE A 353 -3.22 36.29 0.43
CA ILE A 353 -3.25 34.88 0.00
C ILE A 353 -4.04 34.04 1.02
N LEU A 354 -3.71 34.15 2.31
CA LEU A 354 -4.38 33.37 3.36
C LEU A 354 -5.89 33.65 3.48
N GLN A 355 -6.32 34.91 3.37
CA GLN A 355 -7.75 35.25 3.34
C GLN A 355 -8.48 34.72 2.10
N THR A 356 -7.80 34.65 0.95
CA THR A 356 -8.39 34.12 -0.29
C THR A 356 -8.56 32.60 -0.20
N THR A 357 -7.55 31.87 0.32
CA THR A 357 -7.64 30.42 0.54
C THR A 357 -8.71 30.06 1.58
N ILE A 358 -8.82 30.84 2.66
CA ILE A 358 -9.85 30.62 3.70
C ILE A 358 -11.26 30.86 3.14
N ARG A 359 -11.47 31.87 2.29
CA ARG A 359 -12.77 32.07 1.60
C ARG A 359 -13.12 30.95 0.62
N CYS A 360 -12.15 30.36 -0.07
CA CYS A 360 -12.41 29.19 -0.93
C CYS A 360 -12.74 27.92 -0.13
N CYS A 361 -12.14 27.71 1.06
CA CYS A 361 -12.43 26.53 1.89
C CYS A 361 -13.73 26.62 2.69
N LEU A 362 -14.25 27.82 3.00
CA LEU A 362 -15.50 28.00 3.74
C LEU A 362 -16.76 28.02 2.87
N ALA A 363 -16.63 28.03 1.54
CA ALA A 363 -17.77 28.02 0.62
C ALA A 363 -18.34 26.63 0.32
N THR A 364 -17.75 25.55 0.85
CA THR A 364 -18.10 24.15 0.49
C THR A 364 -18.63 23.30 1.64
N LEU A 365 -18.90 23.88 2.82
CA LEU A 365 -19.37 23.14 4.01
C LEU A 365 -20.55 23.81 4.73
N SER A 366 -21.77 23.36 4.41
CA SER A 366 -22.92 23.34 5.33
C SER A 366 -23.95 22.27 4.94
N PRO A 367 -24.80 21.78 5.87
CA PRO A 367 -25.27 20.38 5.83
C PRO A 367 -26.79 20.19 5.68
N ALA A 368 -27.21 19.05 5.09
CA ALA A 368 -28.46 18.34 5.46
C ALA A 368 -28.62 16.94 4.78
N ASN A 369 -28.63 15.89 5.62
CA ASN A 369 -29.50 14.70 5.64
C ASN A 369 -29.92 13.88 4.37
N THR A 370 -29.61 12.57 4.47
CA THR A 370 -30.44 11.38 4.14
C THR A 370 -30.96 11.14 2.70
N LEU A 371 -30.35 10.15 2.01
CA LEU A 371 -31.08 9.00 1.45
C LEU A 371 -30.14 7.77 1.29
N GLN A 372 -30.69 6.54 1.33
CA GLN A 372 -29.91 5.29 1.34
C GLN A 372 -29.97 4.51 0.01
N SER A 373 -28.85 3.87 -0.33
CA SER A 373 -28.67 2.73 -1.26
C SER A 373 -28.78 2.98 -2.79
N PRO A 374 -28.25 2.07 -3.63
CA PRO A 374 -26.95 1.39 -3.52
C PRO A 374 -26.08 1.57 -4.78
N ILE A 375 -24.76 1.45 -4.61
CA ILE A 375 -23.75 1.64 -5.67
C ILE A 375 -23.58 0.38 -6.51
N SER A 376 -23.62 0.54 -7.84
CA SER A 376 -23.15 -0.48 -8.79
C SER A 376 -21.63 -0.59 -8.75
N PHE A 377 -21.11 -1.77 -8.39
CA PHE A 377 -19.67 -2.04 -8.39
C PHE A 377 -19.20 -2.43 -9.79
N ARG A 378 -18.64 -1.46 -10.52
CA ARG A 378 -17.90 -1.74 -11.76
C ARG A 378 -16.43 -1.99 -11.43
N LEU A 379 -15.99 -3.25 -11.55
CA LEU A 379 -14.63 -3.67 -11.22
C LEU A 379 -13.65 -3.30 -12.35
N HIS A 380 -13.25 -2.03 -12.47
CA HIS A 380 -12.11 -1.65 -13.30
C HIS A 380 -10.80 -1.84 -12.53
N LEU A 381 -10.11 -2.94 -12.79
CA LEU A 381 -8.69 -3.12 -12.48
C LEU A 381 -7.85 -2.22 -13.38
N LEU A 382 -7.72 -0.94 -13.00
CA LEU A 382 -6.69 -0.06 -13.56
C LEU A 382 -5.46 -0.11 -12.65
N HIS A 383 -4.49 -0.95 -13.05
CA HIS A 383 -3.18 -0.99 -12.43
C HIS A 383 -2.48 0.35 -12.66
N ARG A 384 -2.27 1.13 -11.58
CA ARG A 384 -1.46 2.35 -11.64
C ARG A 384 -0.07 2.08 -11.08
N THR A 385 0.80 1.57 -11.95
CA THR A 385 2.25 1.42 -11.76
C THR A 385 2.95 1.72 -13.06
#